data_AF-A0A2I0ELI7-F1
#
_entry.id   AF-A0A2I0ELI7-F1
#
_cell.length_a   1.000
_cell.length_b   1.000
_cell.length_c   1.000
_cell.angle_alpha   90.00
_cell.angle_beta   90.00
_cell.angle_gamma   90.00
#
_symmetry.space_group_name_H-M   'P 1'
#
loop_
_entity.id
_entity.type
_entity.pdbx_description
1 polymer ?
#
loop_
_entity_poly.entity_id
_entity_poly.type
_entity_poly.pdbx_seq_one_letter_code
_entity_poly.pdbx_strand_id
1 'polypeptide(L)' 'MQTYIAIPYNPESRTDNNYKRWGNFYDRQDLLVGDELWQLVSGGQFSLNDMVDIFREVGAESKEDIEKALKSLS' A
#
# COMPACT_ATOMS: atom_id res chain seq x y z
N MET A 1 15.99 -17.48 10.21
CA MET A 1 15.72 -16.42 9.22
C MET A 1 14.65 -16.97 8.30
N GLN A 2 13.47 -16.33 8.25
CA GLN A 2 12.36 -16.76 7.40
C GLN A 2 12.34 -15.86 6.15
N THR A 3 12.20 -16.46 4.98
CA THR A 3 12.09 -15.74 3.70
C THR A 3 10.63 -15.70 3.29
N TYR A 4 10.16 -14.55 2.78
CA TYR A 4 8.80 -14.35 2.33
C TYR A 4 8.76 -13.82 0.89
N ILE A 5 7.69 -14.17 0.17
CA ILE A 5 7.27 -13.51 -1.07
C ILE A 5 6.39 -12.32 -0.68
N ALA A 6 6.84 -11.12 -0.99
CA ALA A 6 6.15 -9.88 -0.63
C ALA A 6 5.29 -9.36 -1.79
N ILE A 7 4.00 -9.15 -1.54
CA ILE A 7 3.03 -8.56 -2.45
C ILE A 7 2.51 -7.25 -1.82
N PRO A 8 2.95 -6.07 -2.30
CA PRO A 8 2.67 -4.79 -1.61
C PRO A 8 1.20 -4.43 -1.41
N TYR A 9 0.30 -4.95 -2.25
CA TYR A 9 -1.15 -4.78 -2.15
C TYR A 9 -1.86 -5.96 -2.85
N ASN A 10 -3.11 -6.25 -2.46
CA ASN A 10 -3.92 -7.24 -3.17
C ASN A 10 -4.59 -6.60 -4.40
N PRO A 11 -4.24 -6.97 -5.65
CA PRO A 11 -4.93 -6.47 -6.84
C PRO A 11 -6.29 -7.14 -7.08
N GLU A 12 -6.61 -8.21 -6.37
CA GLU A 12 -7.82 -9.03 -6.56
C GLU A 12 -8.94 -8.64 -5.60
N SER A 13 -8.60 -8.01 -4.47
CA SER A 13 -9.54 -7.51 -3.48
C SER A 13 -9.05 -6.19 -2.90
N ARG A 14 -9.98 -5.28 -2.62
CA ARG A 14 -9.69 -4.01 -1.92
C ARG A 14 -9.86 -4.11 -0.41
N THR A 15 -10.40 -5.22 0.09
CA THR A 15 -10.88 -5.33 1.47
C THR A 15 -10.23 -6.47 2.25
N ASP A 16 -9.41 -7.29 1.60
CA ASP A 16 -8.75 -8.43 2.25
C ASP A 16 -7.40 -8.77 1.59
N ASN A 17 -6.61 -9.58 2.30
CA ASN A 17 -5.29 -10.04 1.89
C ASN A 17 -5.31 -11.43 1.22
N ASN A 18 -6.48 -11.93 0.81
CA ASN A 18 -6.61 -13.23 0.15
C ASN A 18 -6.19 -13.13 -1.32
N TYR A 19 -4.89 -13.25 -1.57
CA TYR A 19 -4.31 -13.31 -2.91
C TYR A 19 -4.34 -14.74 -3.42
N LYS A 20 -4.81 -14.97 -4.65
CA LYS A 20 -4.93 -16.30 -5.28
C LYS A 20 -4.34 -16.38 -6.67
N ARG A 21 -4.02 -15.26 -7.32
CA ARG A 21 -3.53 -15.19 -8.72
C ARG A 21 -2.50 -16.24 -9.12
N TRP A 22 -1.56 -16.54 -8.21
CA TRP A 22 -0.47 -17.49 -8.42
C TRP A 22 -0.47 -18.64 -7.41
N GLY A 23 -1.62 -18.99 -6.85
CA GLY A 23 -1.74 -19.93 -5.72
C GLY A 23 -1.15 -21.33 -5.92
N ASN A 24 -0.84 -21.71 -7.17
CA ASN A 24 -0.15 -22.97 -7.48
C ASN A 24 1.38 -22.87 -7.39
N PHE A 25 1.94 -21.68 -7.18
CA PHE A 25 3.37 -21.40 -7.23
C PHE A 25 3.97 -20.94 -5.90
N TYR A 26 3.16 -20.89 -4.83
CA TYR A 26 3.60 -20.53 -3.49
C TYR A 26 2.75 -21.26 -2.44
N ASP A 27 3.31 -21.46 -1.25
CA ASP A 27 2.53 -21.80 -0.07
C ASP A 27 2.04 -20.51 0.59
N ARG A 28 0.77 -20.47 1.03
CA ARG A 28 0.19 -19.24 1.60
C ARG A 28 0.98 -18.70 2.79
N GLN A 29 1.61 -19.58 3.56
CA GLN A 29 2.43 -19.24 4.73
C GLN A 29 3.69 -18.44 4.38
N ASP A 30 4.17 -18.55 3.14
CA ASP A 30 5.37 -17.84 2.66
C ASP A 30 5.01 -16.49 2.02
N LEU A 31 3.72 -16.15 1.94
CA LEU A 31 3.23 -14.94 1.30
C LEU A 31 2.91 -13.86 2.34
N LEU A 32 3.36 -12.63 2.08
CA LEU A 32 2.93 -11.43 2.79
C LEU A 32 2.21 -10.50 1.82
N VAL A 33 0.94 -10.22 2.07
CA VAL A 33 0.11 -9.38 1.21
C VAL A 33 -0.38 -8.14 1.95
N GLY A 34 -0.22 -6.96 1.34
CA GLY A 34 -0.80 -5.72 1.86
C GLY A 34 -0.40 -5.47 3.31
N ASP A 35 -1.37 -5.41 4.22
CA ASP A 35 -1.12 -5.16 5.64
C ASP A 35 -0.18 -6.19 6.28
N GLU A 36 -0.20 -7.46 5.86
CA GLU A 36 0.71 -8.47 6.42
C GLU A 36 2.18 -8.10 6.19
N LEU A 37 2.48 -7.54 5.01
CA LEU A 37 3.81 -7.06 4.68
C LEU A 37 4.13 -5.80 5.50
N TRP A 38 3.28 -4.79 5.44
CA TRP A 38 3.55 -3.47 6.01
C TRP A 38 3.62 -3.51 7.55
N GLN A 39 2.80 -4.33 8.18
CA GLN A 39 2.84 -4.55 9.62
C GLN A 39 4.11 -5.29 10.04
N LEU A 40 4.56 -6.30 9.27
CA LEU A 40 5.80 -7.01 9.59
C LEU A 40 7.03 -6.10 9.53
N VAL A 41 7.20 -5.35 8.42
CA VAL A 41 8.39 -4.51 8.22
C VAL A 41 8.42 -3.29 9.13
N SER A 42 7.26 -2.81 9.58
CA SER A 42 7.16 -1.67 10.49
C SER A 42 7.20 -2.06 11.97
N GLY A 43 7.19 -3.35 12.30
CA GLY A 43 7.05 -3.80 13.69
C GLY A 43 5.69 -3.42 14.29
N GLY A 44 4.63 -3.48 13.49
CA GLY A 44 3.26 -3.22 13.93
C GLY A 44 2.84 -1.75 13.93
N GLN A 45 3.67 -0.85 13.38
CA GLN A 45 3.48 0.60 13.48
C GLN A 45 2.86 1.23 12.23
N PHE A 46 2.72 0.45 11.14
CA PHE A 46 2.31 0.97 9.85
C PHE A 46 1.56 -0.08 9.04
N SER A 47 0.47 0.34 8.39
CA SER A 47 -0.40 -0.46 7.53
C SER A 47 -0.44 0.06 6.10
N LEU A 48 -1.04 -0.71 5.20
CA LEU A 48 -1.35 -0.26 3.85
C LEU A 48 -2.32 0.93 3.87
N ASN A 49 -3.26 0.97 4.82
CA ASN A 49 -4.21 2.08 4.95
C ASN A 49 -3.51 3.37 5.37
N ASP A 50 -2.57 3.30 6.31
CA ASP A 50 -1.76 4.47 6.70
C ASP A 50 -1.00 5.04 5.50
N MET A 51 -0.44 4.16 4.66
CA MET A 51 0.19 4.57 3.41
C MET A 51 -0.77 5.27 2.46
N VAL A 52 -1.96 4.69 2.26
CA VAL A 52 -2.99 5.26 1.38
C VAL A 52 -3.43 6.63 1.87
N ASP A 53 -3.56 6.82 3.18
CA ASP A 53 -3.97 8.09 3.76
C ASP A 53 -2.90 9.17 3.60
N ILE A 54 -1.61 8.83 3.79
CA ILE A 54 -0.49 9.74 3.49
C ILE A 54 -0.51 10.18 2.02
N PHE A 55 -0.71 9.26 1.08
CA PHE A 55 -0.77 9.63 -0.34
C PHE A 55 -1.96 10.53 -0.67
N ARG A 56 -3.10 10.36 0.02
CA ARG A 56 -4.26 11.25 -0.13
C ARG A 56 -3.97 12.65 0.38
N GLU A 57 -3.35 12.76 1.55
CA GLU A 57 -2.96 14.04 2.17
C GLU A 57 -1.98 14.79 1.27
N VAL A 58 -0.88 14.14 0.89
CA VAL A 58 0.13 14.73 -0.03
C VAL A 58 -0.51 15.13 -1.36
N GLY A 59 -1.44 14.34 -1.88
CA GLY A 59 -2.18 14.65 -3.10
C GLY A 59 -3.06 15.89 -2.97
N ALA A 60 -3.72 16.07 -1.82
CA ALA A 60 -4.54 17.25 -1.55
C ALA A 60 -3.68 18.52 -1.43
N GLU A 61 -2.59 18.46 -0.66
CA GLU A 61 -1.65 19.58 -0.50
C GLU A 61 -1.04 19.99 -1.85
N SER A 62 -0.56 19.01 -2.62
CA SER A 62 0.02 19.25 -3.95
C SER A 62 -0.98 19.93 -4.89
N LYS A 63 -2.25 19.54 -4.82
CA LYS A 63 -3.31 20.15 -5.63
C LYS A 63 -3.52 21.61 -5.26
N GLU A 64 -3.55 21.95 -3.98
CA GLU A 64 -3.70 23.34 -3.54
C GLU A 64 -2.54 24.22 -4.03
N ASP A 65 -1.31 23.70 -3.97
CA ASP A 65 -0.13 24.44 -4.41
C ASP A 65 -0.11 24.65 -5.92
N ILE A 66 -0.51 23.63 -6.69
CA ILE A 66 -0.69 23.75 -8.14
C ILE A 66 -1.76 24.81 -8.46
N GLU A 67 -2.89 24.79 -7.76
CA GLU A 67 -3.97 25.77 -7.98
C GLU A 67 -3.54 27.21 -7.63
N LYS A 68 -2.79 27.39 -6.54
CA LYS A 68 -2.19 28.70 -6.18
C LYS A 68 -1.24 29.18 -7.26
N ALA A 69 -0.35 28.31 -7.74
CA ALA A 69 0.60 28.62 -8.80
C ALA A 69 -0.12 29.03 -10.09
N LEU A 70 -1.15 28.29 -10.52
CA LEU A 70 -1.94 28.60 -11.71
C LEU A 70 -2.65 29.96 -11.60
N LYS A 71 -3.24 30.28 -10.44
CA LYS A 71 -3.88 31.59 -10.20
C LYS A 71 -2.90 32.76 -10.20
N SER A 72 -1.65 32.53 -9.81
CA SER A 72 -0.61 33.57 -9.83
C SER A 72 -0.13 33.91 -11.24
N LEU A 73 -0.41 33.06 -12.22
CA LEU A 73 -0.03 33.22 -13.62
C LEU A 73 -1.16 33.82 -14.49
N SER A 74 -2.38 33.91 -13.96
CA SER A 74 -3.56 34.51 -14.59
C SER A 74 -3.75 35.97 -14.17
#